data_AF-A0A961RTU7-F1
#
_entry.id   AF-A0A961RTU7-F1
#
_cell.length_a   1.000
_cell.length_b   1.000
_cell.length_c   1.000
_cell.angle_alpha   90.00
_cell.angle_beta   90.00
_cell.angle_gamma   90.00
#
_symmetry.space_group_name_H-M   'P 1'
#
loop_
_entity.id
_entity.type
_entity.pdbx_description
1 polymer ?
#
loop_
_entity_poly.entity_id
_entity_poly.type
_entity_poly.pdbx_seq_one_letter_code
_entity_poly.pdbx_strand_id
1 'polypeptide(L)'
;TWALMLTGKVFRTIPAQADDLASVMHGMVQRLGEPVARTAVGEAMKLLGRQFVLGRNIEEAISNGAELEKGGYLHSFDMLGEAARTARDADRYFTSYANAILSIGKKAKPGWPHANSGISVKLSALHPRYETVNRTRVLAELAPRVTELARMAKGANIPLAIDAEEADRLDLSLDVIEAVLAAPSLAGWDGFGIVVQAYSRRAPAVLDFLHDLAARLDRRISVRLVKGAYWDSEIKLAQVSGLDGYPVFTRKETTDLSYLACARKLLGMTDRIYPQFATHNAHTVAAIAAMAGQDARIEFQRLHGMGEALHDISRSEDGHRRRIYAPVGVHKDLLAYLVRRLLENGANSSFVHRILDKSVRPEEIAADPVDAVMRADPLSHPAIAMPCDIYKPKRANSRGWNLNDPAELASLNAAMKPFADKVWGDDTGRELLNPANKSDKVGRVSDASTADALAAISASTSAFEKWSALSMDERAGILERTAELYEENAAELMALAVREAGKTRFDAVAEIREAVDFLRYYAAEAR
;
A
#
# COMPACT_ATOMS: atom_id res chain seq x y z
N THR A 1 11.14 -8.45 -14.46
CA THR A 1 10.49 -7.55 -15.43
C THR A 1 10.38 -8.17 -16.80
N TRP A 2 11.49 -8.56 -17.46
CA TRP A 2 11.48 -9.19 -18.80
C TRP A 2 10.62 -10.46 -18.91
N ALA A 3 10.71 -11.37 -17.94
CA ALA A 3 9.92 -12.59 -17.94
C ALA A 3 8.40 -12.32 -17.86
N LEU A 4 7.97 -11.37 -17.03
CA LEU A 4 6.56 -10.96 -16.94
C LEU A 4 6.05 -10.36 -18.26
N MET A 5 6.90 -9.57 -18.93
CA MET A 5 6.54 -8.92 -20.19
C MET A 5 6.47 -9.91 -21.37
N LEU A 6 7.40 -10.86 -21.46
CA LEU A 6 7.45 -11.83 -22.56
C LEU A 6 6.52 -13.03 -22.35
N THR A 7 6.19 -13.36 -21.10
CA THR A 7 5.46 -14.60 -20.76
C THR A 7 4.18 -14.39 -19.98
N GLY A 8 3.87 -13.17 -19.54
CA GLY A 8 2.74 -12.88 -18.65
C GLY A 8 2.92 -13.38 -17.20
N LYS A 9 4.09 -13.93 -16.83
CA LYS A 9 4.33 -14.54 -15.50
C LYS A 9 5.42 -13.85 -14.67
N VAL A 10 5.16 -13.65 -13.38
CA VAL A 10 6.18 -13.18 -12.42
C VAL A 10 6.92 -14.36 -11.81
N PHE A 11 8.23 -14.39 -12.02
CA PHE A 11 9.12 -15.35 -11.36
C PHE A 11 9.73 -14.70 -10.11
N ARG A 12 9.55 -15.33 -8.94
CA ARG A 12 10.03 -14.83 -7.62
C ARG A 12 11.55 -14.96 -7.42
N THR A 13 12.16 -15.90 -8.12
CA THR A 13 13.60 -16.10 -8.27
C THR A 13 13.83 -16.45 -9.73
N ILE A 14 14.99 -16.09 -10.31
CA ILE A 14 15.43 -16.76 -11.53
C ILE A 14 15.48 -18.24 -11.15
N PRO A 15 14.63 -19.11 -11.71
CA PRO A 15 14.60 -20.51 -11.29
C PRO A 15 16.00 -21.12 -11.47
N ALA A 16 16.29 -22.24 -10.81
CA ALA A 16 17.53 -23.00 -11.07
C ALA A 16 17.71 -23.39 -12.56
N GLN A 17 16.64 -23.26 -13.36
CA GLN A 17 16.63 -23.17 -14.83
C GLN A 17 17.03 -21.76 -15.35
N ALA A 18 18.00 -21.11 -14.70
CA ALA A 18 18.61 -19.87 -15.17
C ALA A 18 19.31 -20.05 -16.53
N ASP A 19 19.52 -21.31 -16.91
CA ASP A 19 19.98 -21.72 -18.22
C ASP A 19 19.09 -21.23 -19.36
N ASP A 20 17.77 -21.01 -19.19
CA ASP A 20 16.92 -20.71 -20.35
C ASP A 20 17.05 -19.23 -20.81
N LEU A 21 17.00 -18.26 -19.88
CA LEU A 21 17.19 -16.85 -20.25
C LEU A 21 18.65 -16.52 -20.53
N ALA A 22 19.57 -17.11 -19.76
CA ALA A 22 21.00 -16.94 -19.99
C ALA A 22 21.43 -17.62 -21.31
N SER A 23 20.90 -18.80 -21.66
CA SER A 23 21.17 -19.44 -22.95
C SER A 23 20.49 -18.73 -24.12
N VAL A 24 19.30 -18.16 -23.96
CA VAL A 24 18.67 -17.32 -25.00
C VAL A 24 19.51 -16.07 -25.25
N MET A 25 19.99 -15.40 -24.19
CA MET A 25 20.89 -14.26 -24.30
C MET A 25 22.26 -14.65 -24.89
N HIS A 26 22.82 -15.78 -24.44
CA HIS A 26 24.08 -16.32 -24.95
C HIS A 26 23.95 -16.76 -26.42
N GLY A 27 22.82 -17.36 -26.80
CA GLY A 27 22.49 -17.76 -28.17
C GLY A 27 22.25 -16.56 -29.09
N MET A 28 21.62 -15.48 -28.59
CA MET A 28 21.54 -14.20 -29.32
C MET A 28 22.93 -13.61 -29.54
N VAL A 29 23.80 -13.60 -28.52
CA VAL A 29 25.17 -13.09 -28.63
C VAL A 29 26.02 -13.96 -29.57
N GLN A 30 25.86 -15.29 -29.53
CA GLN A 30 26.56 -16.20 -30.44
C GLN A 30 26.09 -16.09 -31.89
N ARG A 31 24.78 -15.89 -32.15
CA ARG A 31 24.23 -15.79 -33.52
C ARG A 31 24.41 -14.40 -34.14
N LEU A 32 24.30 -13.33 -33.36
CA LEU A 32 24.21 -11.97 -33.87
C LEU A 32 25.43 -11.11 -33.52
N GLY A 33 26.28 -11.58 -32.61
CA GLY A 33 27.39 -10.82 -32.05
C GLY A 33 26.96 -9.89 -30.90
N GLU A 34 27.85 -9.70 -29.94
CA GLU A 34 27.65 -8.83 -28.77
C GLU A 34 27.18 -7.39 -29.12
N PRO A 35 27.72 -6.73 -30.16
CA PRO A 35 27.29 -5.37 -30.52
C PRO A 35 25.83 -5.30 -30.96
N VAL A 36 25.35 -6.31 -31.71
CA VAL A 36 23.97 -6.34 -32.23
C VAL A 36 22.98 -6.69 -31.12
N ALA A 37 23.32 -7.65 -30.26
CA ALA A 37 22.50 -7.99 -29.09
C ALA A 37 22.35 -6.79 -28.14
N ARG A 38 23.45 -6.07 -27.87
CA ARG A 38 23.42 -4.85 -27.05
C ARG A 38 22.55 -3.75 -27.68
N THR A 39 22.65 -3.54 -28.99
CA THR A 39 21.80 -2.59 -29.72
C THR A 39 20.34 -3.00 -29.67
N ALA A 40 20.01 -4.29 -29.90
CA ALA A 40 18.65 -4.80 -29.87
C ALA A 40 17.99 -4.65 -28.48
N VAL A 41 18.72 -4.97 -27.41
CA VAL A 41 18.25 -4.73 -26.03
C VAL A 41 18.08 -3.24 -25.75
N GLY A 42 19.02 -2.41 -26.22
CA GLY A 42 18.93 -0.96 -26.11
C GLY A 42 17.69 -0.39 -26.81
N GLU A 43 17.37 -0.86 -28.02
CA GLU A 43 16.18 -0.44 -28.76
C GLU A 43 14.90 -0.99 -28.14
N ALA A 44 14.87 -2.22 -27.63
CA ALA A 44 13.74 -2.75 -26.87
C ALA A 44 13.49 -1.92 -25.60
N MET A 45 14.53 -1.54 -24.86
CA MET A 45 14.42 -0.67 -23.70
C MET A 45 13.92 0.73 -24.06
N LYS A 46 14.34 1.30 -25.20
CA LYS A 46 13.83 2.58 -25.70
C LYS A 46 12.36 2.49 -26.12
N LEU A 47 11.96 1.41 -26.79
CA LEU A 47 10.56 1.14 -27.17
C LEU A 47 9.67 1.02 -25.92
N LEU A 48 10.12 0.26 -24.92
CA LEU A 48 9.39 0.09 -23.66
C LEU A 48 9.36 1.39 -22.84
N GLY A 49 10.47 2.13 -22.80
CA GLY A 49 10.53 3.44 -22.18
C GLY A 49 9.53 4.41 -22.79
N ARG A 50 9.43 4.46 -24.13
CA ARG A 50 8.46 5.32 -24.84
C ARG A 50 7.01 4.93 -24.63
N GLN A 51 6.72 3.64 -24.40
CA GLN A 51 5.35 3.18 -24.21
C GLN A 51 4.81 3.47 -22.81
N PHE A 52 5.66 3.44 -21.78
CA PHE A 52 5.24 3.62 -20.38
C PHE A 52 5.62 4.96 -19.77
N VAL A 53 6.50 5.74 -20.40
CA VAL A 53 6.93 7.05 -19.94
C VAL A 53 6.71 8.05 -21.05
N LEU A 54 5.96 9.11 -20.75
CA LEU A 54 5.64 10.15 -21.73
C LEU A 54 6.86 11.02 -22.06
N GLY A 55 7.81 11.17 -21.13
CA GLY A 55 9.07 11.88 -21.35
C GLY A 55 10.09 11.66 -20.23
N ARG A 56 11.37 11.86 -20.52
CA ARG A 56 12.45 11.68 -19.53
C ARG A 56 12.50 12.81 -18.51
N ASN A 57 11.97 13.98 -18.88
CA ASN A 57 11.77 15.14 -18.04
C ASN A 57 10.41 15.79 -18.37
N ILE A 58 10.02 16.77 -17.56
CA ILE A 58 8.69 17.38 -17.67
C ILE A 58 8.52 18.17 -18.98
N GLU A 59 9.58 18.80 -19.49
CA GLU A 59 9.53 19.54 -20.76
C GLU A 59 9.26 18.61 -21.95
N GLU A 60 9.95 17.47 -22.01
CA GLU A 60 9.73 16.43 -23.02
C GLU A 60 8.33 15.84 -22.90
N ALA A 61 7.85 15.57 -21.68
CA ALA A 61 6.52 15.03 -21.45
C ALA A 61 5.40 16.00 -21.88
N ILE A 62 5.55 17.30 -21.59
CA ILE A 62 4.62 18.34 -22.05
C ILE A 62 4.64 18.45 -23.59
N SER A 63 5.81 18.33 -24.21
CA SER A 63 5.92 18.34 -25.67
C SER A 63 5.22 17.13 -26.30
N ASN A 64 5.48 15.94 -25.77
CA ASN A 64 4.92 14.69 -26.29
C ASN A 64 3.40 14.58 -26.05
N GLY A 65 2.89 15.16 -24.96
CA GLY A 65 1.45 15.19 -24.66
C GLY A 65 0.65 16.19 -25.50
N ALA A 66 1.30 17.13 -26.22
CA ALA A 66 0.63 18.26 -26.87
C ALA A 66 -0.40 17.84 -27.93
N GLU A 67 -0.14 16.78 -28.69
CA GLU A 67 -1.10 16.27 -29.70
C GLU A 67 -2.38 15.72 -29.05
N LEU A 68 -2.24 14.99 -27.94
CA LEU A 68 -3.40 14.49 -27.18
C LEU A 68 -4.18 15.64 -26.53
N GLU A 69 -3.50 16.70 -26.08
CA GLU A 69 -4.16 17.90 -25.56
C GLU A 69 -4.95 18.66 -26.63
N LYS A 70 -4.48 18.70 -27.88
CA LYS A 70 -5.26 19.22 -29.02
C LYS A 70 -6.51 18.38 -29.27
N GLY A 71 -6.41 17.06 -29.09
CA GLY A 71 -7.55 16.15 -29.05
C GLY A 71 -8.47 16.35 -27.84
N GLY A 72 -8.16 17.28 -26.94
CA GLY A 72 -8.94 17.66 -25.75
C GLY A 72 -8.71 16.77 -24.53
N TYR A 73 -7.68 15.93 -24.52
CA TYR A 73 -7.23 15.28 -23.29
C TYR A 73 -6.52 16.27 -22.37
N LEU A 74 -6.47 15.96 -21.08
CA LEU A 74 -5.60 16.63 -20.12
C LEU A 74 -4.58 15.63 -19.58
N HIS A 75 -3.52 16.12 -18.94
CA HIS A 75 -2.52 15.26 -18.29
C HIS A 75 -2.52 15.44 -16.78
N SER A 76 -2.12 14.38 -16.07
CA SER A 76 -1.61 14.45 -14.69
C SER A 76 -0.22 13.83 -14.72
N PHE A 77 0.82 14.63 -14.58
CA PHE A 77 2.20 14.13 -14.67
C PHE A 77 2.61 13.45 -13.35
N ASP A 78 3.14 12.24 -13.45
CA ASP A 78 3.68 11.44 -12.35
C ASP A 78 5.20 11.43 -12.46
N MET A 79 5.88 12.18 -11.60
CA MET A 79 7.34 12.38 -11.66
C MET A 79 8.15 11.15 -11.19
N LEU A 80 7.52 9.97 -11.06
CA LEU A 80 8.10 8.68 -10.69
C LEU A 80 8.86 8.63 -9.34
N GLY A 81 8.85 9.72 -8.57
CA GLY A 81 9.46 9.75 -7.24
C GLY A 81 8.61 9.03 -6.21
N GLU A 82 9.18 8.01 -5.55
CA GLU A 82 8.59 7.30 -4.41
C GLU A 82 9.67 6.88 -3.40
N ALA A 83 9.25 6.62 -2.16
CA ALA A 83 10.05 6.01 -1.10
C ALA A 83 11.44 6.64 -0.90
N ALA A 84 11.49 7.93 -0.57
CA ALA A 84 12.72 8.61 -0.19
C ALA A 84 13.42 7.84 0.93
N ARG A 85 14.72 7.59 0.78
CA ARG A 85 15.52 6.88 1.80
C ARG A 85 16.33 7.82 2.65
N THR A 86 16.62 9.01 2.14
CA THR A 86 17.40 10.06 2.81
C THR A 86 16.70 11.41 2.73
N ALA A 87 17.10 12.35 3.59
CA ALA A 87 16.65 13.74 3.48
C ALA A 87 17.00 14.34 2.11
N ARG A 88 18.19 14.02 1.59
CA ARG A 88 18.63 14.45 0.25
C ARG A 88 17.74 13.90 -0.87
N ASP A 89 17.24 12.67 -0.76
CA ASP A 89 16.27 12.16 -1.72
C ASP A 89 14.98 12.96 -1.67
N ALA A 90 14.48 13.24 -0.46
CA ALA A 90 13.26 14.00 -0.27
C ALA A 90 13.39 15.43 -0.82
N ASP A 91 14.53 16.09 -0.62
CA ASP A 91 14.81 17.43 -1.17
C ASP A 91 14.89 17.39 -2.71
N ARG A 92 15.56 16.37 -3.28
CA ARG A 92 15.62 16.16 -4.73
C ARG A 92 14.22 15.98 -5.33
N TYR A 93 13.38 15.16 -4.72
CA TYR A 93 12.01 14.95 -5.18
C TYR A 93 11.16 16.22 -5.04
N PHE A 94 11.28 16.94 -3.92
CA PHE A 94 10.62 18.23 -3.73
C PHE A 94 10.98 19.21 -4.86
N THR A 95 12.27 19.37 -5.16
CA THR A 95 12.72 20.24 -6.27
C THR A 95 12.19 19.76 -7.62
N SER A 96 12.15 18.44 -7.85
CA SER A 96 11.57 17.87 -9.08
C SER A 96 10.09 18.21 -9.24
N TYR A 97 9.29 18.05 -8.18
CA TYR A 97 7.87 18.43 -8.18
C TYR A 97 7.69 19.94 -8.36
N ALA A 98 8.46 20.77 -7.65
CA ALA A 98 8.40 22.22 -7.74
C ALA A 98 8.69 22.71 -9.18
N ASN A 99 9.74 22.19 -9.81
CA ASN A 99 10.07 22.51 -11.20
C ASN A 99 8.99 22.05 -12.18
N ALA A 100 8.43 20.85 -11.97
CA ALA A 100 7.34 20.34 -12.79
C ALA A 100 6.09 21.22 -12.69
N ILE A 101 5.70 21.64 -11.48
CA ILE A 101 4.58 22.57 -11.27
C ILE A 101 4.77 23.86 -12.06
N LEU A 102 5.97 24.45 -12.00
CA LEU A 102 6.27 25.67 -12.75
C LEU A 102 6.24 25.45 -14.27
N SER A 103 6.79 24.35 -14.77
CA SER A 103 6.80 24.03 -16.20
C SER A 103 5.40 23.76 -16.76
N ILE A 104 4.54 23.05 -16.01
CA ILE A 104 3.12 22.82 -16.39
C ILE A 104 2.37 24.16 -16.37
N GLY A 105 2.58 24.97 -15.33
CA GLY A 105 1.92 26.27 -15.14
C GLY A 105 2.11 27.26 -16.29
N LYS A 106 3.22 27.19 -17.04
CA LYS A 106 3.49 28.09 -18.18
C LYS A 106 2.43 28.02 -19.29
N LYS A 107 1.71 26.90 -19.41
CA LYS A 107 0.64 26.70 -20.40
C LYS A 107 -0.77 26.68 -19.76
N ALA A 108 -0.86 26.92 -18.46
CA ALA A 108 -2.13 26.87 -17.74
C ALA A 108 -3.05 28.03 -18.16
N LYS A 109 -4.30 27.71 -18.47
CA LYS A 109 -5.37 28.65 -18.75
C LYS A 109 -5.90 29.23 -17.43
N PRO A 110 -6.36 30.50 -17.42
CA PRO A 110 -7.01 31.08 -16.25
C PRO A 110 -8.37 30.41 -15.99
N GLY A 111 -8.93 30.64 -14.80
CA GLY A 111 -10.23 30.11 -14.41
C GLY A 111 -10.12 28.80 -13.64
N TRP A 112 -10.98 27.83 -13.94
CA TRP A 112 -11.07 26.58 -13.16
C TRP A 112 -9.82 25.70 -13.31
N PRO A 113 -9.11 25.34 -12.22
CA PRO A 113 -7.84 24.60 -12.30
C PRO A 113 -7.92 23.29 -13.08
N HIS A 114 -9.01 22.53 -12.93
CA HIS A 114 -9.17 21.23 -13.61
C HIS A 114 -9.37 21.32 -15.13
N ALA A 115 -9.52 22.53 -15.69
CA ALA A 115 -9.42 22.74 -17.13
C ALA A 115 -7.97 22.67 -17.66
N ASN A 116 -6.98 22.57 -16.76
CA ASN A 116 -5.55 22.45 -17.07
C ASN A 116 -5.02 21.05 -16.77
N SER A 117 -3.88 20.73 -17.38
CA SER A 117 -3.03 19.62 -16.97
C SER A 117 -2.44 19.89 -15.58
N GLY A 118 -2.17 18.84 -14.82
CA GLY A 118 -1.71 18.93 -13.43
C GLY A 118 -0.64 17.91 -13.09
N ILE A 119 -0.43 17.69 -11.80
CA ILE A 119 0.63 16.82 -11.28
C ILE A 119 0.08 15.84 -10.24
N SER A 120 0.71 14.68 -10.11
CA SER A 120 0.48 13.74 -9.01
C SER A 120 1.76 13.61 -8.18
N VAL A 121 1.59 13.57 -6.85
CA VAL A 121 2.67 13.59 -5.86
C VAL A 121 2.48 12.43 -4.89
N LYS A 122 3.55 11.70 -4.59
CA LYS A 122 3.58 10.67 -3.54
C LYS A 122 4.19 11.23 -2.26
N LEU A 123 3.54 11.01 -1.12
CA LEU A 123 3.98 11.52 0.18
C LEU A 123 5.29 10.86 0.61
N SER A 124 5.48 9.57 0.33
CA SER A 124 6.74 8.87 0.62
C SER A 124 7.95 9.43 -0.11
N ALA A 125 7.76 10.15 -1.22
CA ALA A 125 8.85 10.82 -1.92
C ALA A 125 9.35 12.06 -1.17
N LEU A 126 8.53 12.64 -0.29
CA LEU A 126 8.79 13.94 0.31
C LEU A 126 9.29 13.87 1.76
N HIS A 127 9.32 12.68 2.35
CA HIS A 127 9.85 12.46 3.69
C HIS A 127 10.44 11.05 3.84
N PRO A 128 11.68 10.90 4.35
CA PRO A 128 12.36 9.61 4.38
C PRO A 128 11.79 8.63 5.42
N ARG A 129 11.01 9.13 6.39
CA ARG A 129 10.39 8.36 7.48
C ARG A 129 8.88 8.58 7.53
N TYR A 130 8.23 8.46 6.37
CA TYR A 130 6.77 8.57 6.24
C TYR A 130 6.08 7.31 6.78
N GLU A 131 5.97 7.26 8.11
CA GLU A 131 5.52 6.11 8.92
C GLU A 131 4.74 6.63 10.14
N THR A 132 3.70 5.93 10.59
CA THR A 132 2.80 6.36 11.69
C THR A 132 3.56 6.60 12.99
N VAL A 133 4.56 5.77 13.31
CA VAL A 133 5.42 5.96 14.49
C VAL A 133 6.22 7.28 14.49
N ASN A 134 6.36 7.91 13.32
CA ASN A 134 7.01 9.20 13.13
C ASN A 134 6.00 10.34 12.91
N ARG A 135 4.71 10.15 13.25
CA ARG A 135 3.61 11.11 12.97
C ARG A 135 3.96 12.55 13.33
N THR A 136 4.52 12.81 14.51
CA THR A 136 4.90 14.16 14.94
C THR A 136 5.90 14.81 13.98
N ARG A 137 6.93 14.08 13.56
CA ARG A 137 7.92 14.56 12.59
C ARG A 137 7.30 14.74 11.21
N VAL A 138 6.48 13.79 10.77
CA VAL A 138 5.77 13.88 9.49
C VAL A 138 4.90 15.14 9.44
N LEU A 139 4.12 15.44 10.46
CA LEU A 139 3.30 16.66 10.48
C LEU A 139 4.15 17.94 10.55
N ALA A 140 5.28 17.91 11.26
CA ALA A 140 6.18 19.07 11.36
C ALA A 140 7.02 19.32 10.09
N GLU A 141 7.40 18.26 9.37
CA GLU A 141 8.37 18.32 8.26
C GLU A 141 7.72 18.11 6.88
N LEU A 142 6.82 17.12 6.75
CA LEU A 142 6.18 16.77 5.48
C LEU A 142 5.01 17.68 5.14
N ALA A 143 4.09 17.94 6.09
CA ALA A 143 2.91 18.75 5.80
C ALA A 143 3.25 20.17 5.28
N PRO A 144 4.27 20.87 5.81
CA PRO A 144 4.69 22.15 5.23
C PRO A 144 5.24 22.03 3.81
N ARG A 145 6.00 20.96 3.50
CA ARG A 145 6.51 20.69 2.14
C ARG A 145 5.37 20.50 1.14
N VAL A 146 4.37 19.70 1.51
CA VAL A 146 3.19 19.48 0.65
C VAL A 146 2.38 20.78 0.50
N THR A 147 2.23 21.55 1.58
CA THR A 147 1.56 22.86 1.55
C THR A 147 2.24 23.83 0.59
N GLU A 148 3.58 23.84 0.57
CA GLU A 148 4.34 24.69 -0.35
C GLU A 148 4.15 24.27 -1.81
N LEU A 149 4.20 22.97 -2.13
CA LEU A 149 3.89 22.48 -3.48
C LEU A 149 2.45 22.82 -3.88
N ALA A 150 1.49 22.68 -2.97
CA ALA A 150 0.10 23.07 -3.20
C ALA A 150 -0.04 24.59 -3.44
N ARG A 151 0.71 25.44 -2.71
CA ARG A 151 0.74 26.88 -2.93
C ARG A 151 1.31 27.24 -4.30
N MET A 152 2.36 26.55 -4.73
CA MET A 152 2.93 26.70 -6.07
C MET A 152 1.92 26.27 -7.15
N ALA A 153 1.22 25.15 -6.96
CA ALA A 153 0.20 24.66 -7.89
C ALA A 153 -1.00 25.62 -7.99
N LYS A 154 -1.43 26.20 -6.85
CA LYS A 154 -2.41 27.28 -6.79
C LYS A 154 -1.95 28.50 -7.60
N GLY A 155 -0.73 28.98 -7.37
CA GLY A 155 -0.17 30.12 -8.11
C GLY A 155 -0.05 29.88 -9.62
N ALA A 156 0.18 28.62 -10.01
CA ALA A 156 0.23 28.16 -11.39
C ALA A 156 -1.16 27.83 -12.00
N ASN A 157 -2.23 27.90 -11.21
CA ASN A 157 -3.59 27.49 -11.59
C ASN A 157 -3.71 26.07 -12.17
N ILE A 158 -2.98 25.10 -11.60
CA ILE A 158 -3.03 23.69 -12.00
C ILE A 158 -3.55 22.81 -10.85
N PRO A 159 -4.12 21.62 -11.15
CA PRO A 159 -4.47 20.68 -10.12
C PRO A 159 -3.25 19.88 -9.63
N LEU A 160 -3.23 19.55 -8.34
CA LEU A 160 -2.22 18.71 -7.70
C LEU A 160 -2.93 17.61 -6.92
N ALA A 161 -2.66 16.35 -7.25
CA ALA A 161 -3.24 15.19 -6.57
C ALA A 161 -2.20 14.48 -5.69
N ILE A 162 -2.60 14.11 -4.48
CA ILE A 162 -1.83 13.24 -3.59
C ILE A 162 -2.19 11.79 -3.89
N ASP A 163 -1.22 11.03 -4.39
CA ASP A 163 -1.37 9.60 -4.68
C ASP A 163 -1.51 8.77 -3.40
N ALA A 164 -2.35 7.73 -3.46
CA ALA A 164 -2.52 6.78 -2.38
C ALA A 164 -1.52 5.62 -2.50
N GLU A 165 -0.90 5.27 -1.38
CA GLU A 165 0.17 4.28 -1.29
C GLU A 165 -0.30 3.01 -0.52
N GLU A 166 0.52 2.43 0.35
CA GLU A 166 0.17 1.27 1.16
C GLU A 166 -0.92 1.56 2.21
N ALA A 167 -1.69 0.54 2.60
CA ALA A 167 -2.83 0.67 3.50
C ALA A 167 -2.46 1.25 4.88
N ASP A 168 -1.30 0.90 5.42
CA ASP A 168 -0.78 1.40 6.70
C ASP A 168 -0.45 2.90 6.70
N ARG A 169 -0.39 3.54 5.52
CA ARG A 169 -0.14 4.98 5.39
C ARG A 169 -1.42 5.79 5.28
N LEU A 170 -2.59 5.16 5.13
CA LEU A 170 -3.84 5.86 4.87
C LEU A 170 -4.15 6.88 5.97
N ASP A 171 -4.19 6.48 7.25
CA ASP A 171 -4.55 7.38 8.35
C ASP A 171 -3.57 8.55 8.48
N LEU A 172 -2.26 8.27 8.40
CA LEU A 172 -1.23 9.30 8.41
C LEU A 172 -1.32 10.24 7.20
N SER A 173 -1.72 9.72 6.02
CA SER A 173 -1.96 10.56 4.85
C SER A 173 -3.13 11.53 5.08
N LEU A 174 -4.20 11.08 5.75
CA LEU A 174 -5.36 11.90 6.06
C LEU A 174 -5.01 13.02 7.06
N ASP A 175 -4.16 12.73 8.06
CA ASP A 175 -3.63 13.76 8.96
C ASP A 175 -2.84 14.84 8.20
N VAL A 176 -1.99 14.44 7.26
CA VAL A 176 -1.20 15.37 6.42
C VAL A 176 -2.14 16.17 5.51
N ILE A 177 -3.14 15.52 4.91
CA ILE A 177 -4.12 16.16 4.03
C ILE A 177 -4.97 17.18 4.79
N GLU A 178 -5.44 16.86 6.00
CA GLU A 178 -6.17 17.80 6.84
C GLU A 178 -5.32 19.03 7.18
N ALA A 179 -4.06 18.82 7.60
CA ALA A 179 -3.14 19.92 7.88
C ALA A 179 -2.89 20.82 6.66
N VAL A 180 -2.74 20.23 5.47
CA VAL A 180 -2.54 20.97 4.21
C VAL A 180 -3.80 21.73 3.82
N LEU A 181 -4.97 21.08 3.82
CA LEU A 181 -6.24 21.72 3.45
C LEU A 181 -6.64 22.85 4.41
N ALA A 182 -6.28 22.73 5.69
CA ALA A 182 -6.52 23.77 6.69
C ALA A 182 -5.69 25.05 6.44
N ALA A 183 -4.62 24.98 5.64
CA ALA A 183 -3.77 26.14 5.36
C ALA A 183 -4.58 27.29 4.70
N PRO A 184 -4.60 28.50 5.29
CA PRO A 184 -5.32 29.65 4.72
C PRO A 184 -4.81 30.06 3.35
N SER A 185 -3.51 29.83 3.09
CA SER A 185 -2.86 30.11 1.80
C SER A 185 -3.50 29.37 0.62
N LEU A 186 -4.22 28.28 0.86
CA LEU A 186 -4.91 27.49 -0.16
C LEU A 186 -6.38 27.88 -0.37
N ALA A 187 -6.92 28.84 0.38
CA ALA A 187 -8.33 29.26 0.25
C ALA A 187 -8.65 29.76 -1.18
N GLY A 188 -9.83 29.44 -1.70
CA GLY A 188 -10.25 29.82 -3.06
C GLY A 188 -9.54 29.08 -4.20
N TRP A 189 -8.87 27.96 -3.93
CA TRP A 189 -8.28 27.10 -4.95
C TRP A 189 -8.87 25.69 -4.90
N ASP A 190 -9.54 25.32 -5.98
CA ASP A 190 -10.27 24.06 -6.11
C ASP A 190 -9.41 22.92 -6.71
N GLY A 191 -8.09 23.10 -6.80
CA GLY A 191 -7.20 22.19 -7.51
C GLY A 191 -6.53 21.10 -6.66
N PHE A 192 -6.76 21.08 -5.33
CA PHE A 192 -6.19 20.05 -4.46
C PHE A 192 -6.95 18.72 -4.63
N GLY A 193 -6.21 17.65 -4.89
CA GLY A 193 -6.75 16.33 -5.19
C GLY A 193 -6.23 15.25 -4.24
N ILE A 194 -7.07 14.25 -3.98
CA ILE A 194 -6.73 13.09 -3.16
C ILE A 194 -7.10 11.82 -3.92
N VAL A 195 -6.22 10.82 -3.94
CA VAL A 195 -6.54 9.49 -4.48
C VAL A 195 -7.16 8.60 -3.41
N VAL A 196 -8.23 7.88 -3.74
CA VAL A 196 -8.89 6.90 -2.86
C VAL A 196 -8.95 5.54 -3.55
N GLN A 197 -8.56 4.48 -2.84
CA GLN A 197 -8.42 3.13 -3.39
C GLN A 197 -9.63 2.25 -3.03
N ALA A 198 -10.48 1.95 -4.01
CA ALA A 198 -11.72 1.20 -3.83
C ALA A 198 -11.54 -0.28 -3.43
N TYR A 199 -10.34 -0.86 -3.61
CA TYR A 199 -10.02 -2.20 -3.11
C TYR A 199 -9.94 -2.27 -1.57
N SER A 200 -9.91 -1.13 -0.89
CA SER A 200 -9.77 -1.00 0.56
C SER A 200 -11.16 -1.02 1.16
N ARG A 201 -11.32 -1.78 2.24
CA ARG A 201 -12.59 -1.83 2.99
C ARG A 201 -12.98 -0.48 3.58
N ARG A 202 -12.00 0.42 3.75
CA ARG A 202 -12.18 1.76 4.32
C ARG A 202 -12.59 2.80 3.29
N ALA A 203 -12.58 2.49 1.98
CA ALA A 203 -12.81 3.48 0.93
C ALA A 203 -14.11 4.30 1.09
N PRO A 204 -15.29 3.71 1.40
CA PRO A 204 -16.50 4.50 1.60
C PRO A 204 -16.39 5.50 2.77
N ALA A 205 -15.80 5.08 3.89
CA ALA A 205 -15.62 5.92 5.07
C ALA A 205 -14.60 7.05 4.83
N VAL A 206 -13.55 6.79 4.02
CA VAL A 206 -12.61 7.83 3.59
C VAL A 206 -13.32 8.89 2.75
N LEU A 207 -14.25 8.50 1.87
CA LEU A 207 -15.03 9.47 1.09
C LEU A 207 -15.92 10.33 1.99
N ASP A 208 -16.56 9.75 3.00
CA ASP A 208 -17.32 10.49 4.01
C ASP A 208 -16.45 11.50 4.76
N PHE A 209 -15.29 11.06 5.23
CA PHE A 209 -14.32 11.93 5.90
C PHE A 209 -13.86 13.09 5.01
N LEU A 210 -13.53 12.83 3.75
CA LEU A 210 -13.07 13.87 2.82
C LEU A 210 -14.18 14.88 2.48
N HIS A 211 -15.42 14.42 2.33
CA HIS A 211 -16.57 15.31 2.09
C HIS A 211 -16.85 16.21 3.29
N ASP A 212 -16.89 15.63 4.50
CA ASP A 212 -17.02 16.37 5.76
C ASP A 212 -15.87 17.38 5.95
N LEU A 213 -14.62 16.95 5.76
CA LEU A 213 -13.45 17.81 5.87
C LEU A 213 -13.51 19.00 4.90
N ALA A 214 -13.88 18.73 3.63
CA ALA A 214 -14.06 19.78 2.64
C ALA A 214 -15.18 20.76 3.03
N ALA A 215 -16.28 20.27 3.61
CA ALA A 215 -17.36 21.12 4.11
C ALA A 215 -16.92 21.97 5.31
N ARG A 216 -16.27 21.37 6.32
CA ARG A 216 -15.78 22.07 7.53
C ARG A 216 -14.77 23.16 7.22
N LEU A 217 -13.88 22.92 6.26
CA LEU A 217 -12.82 23.87 5.87
C LEU A 217 -13.24 24.82 4.74
N ASP A 218 -14.50 24.75 4.31
CA ASP A 218 -15.06 25.46 3.15
C ASP A 218 -14.16 25.35 1.90
N ARG A 219 -13.77 24.13 1.56
CA ARG A 219 -12.95 23.81 0.39
C ARG A 219 -13.75 23.07 -0.66
N ARG A 220 -13.23 23.13 -1.88
CA ARG A 220 -13.55 22.18 -2.94
C ARG A 220 -12.29 21.40 -3.26
N ILE A 221 -12.43 20.10 -3.37
CA ILE A 221 -11.33 19.18 -3.65
C ILE A 221 -11.70 18.31 -4.84
N SER A 222 -10.72 17.63 -5.40
CA SER A 222 -10.97 16.54 -6.33
C SER A 222 -10.65 15.20 -5.68
N VAL A 223 -11.41 14.17 -6.03
CA VAL A 223 -11.13 12.80 -5.58
C VAL A 223 -10.94 11.91 -6.78
N ARG A 224 -9.73 11.35 -6.90
CA ARG A 224 -9.43 10.30 -7.88
C ARG A 224 -9.74 8.94 -7.28
N LEU A 225 -10.81 8.33 -7.74
CA LEU A 225 -11.15 6.96 -7.38
C LEU A 225 -10.37 5.98 -8.27
N VAL A 226 -9.52 5.17 -7.65
CA VAL A 226 -8.79 4.06 -8.29
C VAL A 226 -9.24 2.74 -7.67
N LYS A 227 -8.91 1.59 -8.27
CA LYS A 227 -9.05 0.30 -7.59
C LYS A 227 -7.99 0.16 -6.50
N GLY A 228 -6.73 0.13 -6.89
CA GLY A 228 -5.57 0.03 -5.99
C GLY A 228 -4.42 -0.70 -6.66
N ALA A 229 -3.18 -0.43 -6.24
CA ALA A 229 -1.97 -0.89 -6.93
C ALA A 229 -1.03 -1.75 -6.05
N TYR A 230 -1.42 -2.02 -4.80
CA TYR A 230 -0.56 -2.68 -3.81
C TYR A 230 -1.13 -4.03 -3.32
N TRP A 231 -2.12 -4.58 -4.00
CA TRP A 231 -2.95 -5.69 -3.50
C TRP A 231 -2.14 -6.90 -3.00
N ASP A 232 -1.21 -7.44 -3.81
CA ASP A 232 -0.39 -8.59 -3.40
C ASP A 232 0.49 -8.28 -2.18
N SER A 233 0.99 -7.05 -2.09
CA SER A 233 1.77 -6.58 -0.94
C SER A 233 0.90 -6.52 0.31
N GLU A 234 -0.33 -6.01 0.21
CA GLU A 234 -1.26 -5.94 1.35
C GLU A 234 -1.65 -7.33 1.85
N ILE A 235 -1.89 -8.30 0.94
CA ILE A 235 -2.12 -9.70 1.32
C ILE A 235 -0.90 -10.25 2.06
N LYS A 236 0.30 -10.07 1.49
CA LYS A 236 1.53 -10.57 2.10
C LYS A 236 1.80 -9.92 3.47
N LEU A 237 1.67 -8.60 3.58
CA LEU A 237 1.97 -7.86 4.81
C LEU A 237 1.02 -8.28 5.93
N ALA A 238 -0.29 -8.41 5.65
CA ALA A 238 -1.25 -8.89 6.64
C ALA A 238 -0.94 -10.32 7.12
N GLN A 239 -0.55 -11.23 6.21
CA GLN A 239 -0.15 -12.59 6.55
C GLN A 239 1.13 -12.63 7.39
N VAL A 240 2.17 -11.92 6.96
CA VAL A 240 3.46 -11.86 7.66
C VAL A 240 3.28 -11.27 9.05
N SER A 241 2.46 -10.22 9.18
CA SER A 241 2.18 -9.55 10.45
C SER A 241 1.17 -10.28 11.33
N GLY A 242 0.53 -11.37 10.87
CA GLY A 242 -0.43 -12.14 11.67
C GLY A 242 -1.67 -11.33 12.07
N LEU A 243 -2.12 -10.42 11.21
CA LEU A 243 -3.26 -9.54 11.50
C LEU A 243 -4.59 -10.30 11.54
N ASP A 244 -5.64 -9.69 12.07
CA ASP A 244 -6.98 -10.29 12.15
C ASP A 244 -7.67 -10.45 10.79
N GLY A 245 -7.19 -9.73 9.77
CA GLY A 245 -7.69 -9.82 8.40
C GLY A 245 -6.91 -8.98 7.41
N TYR A 246 -7.51 -8.80 6.24
CA TYR A 246 -6.92 -8.03 5.15
C TYR A 246 -7.51 -6.62 5.08
N PRO A 247 -6.69 -5.57 4.92
CA PRO A 247 -7.20 -4.21 4.73
C PRO A 247 -7.88 -4.03 3.36
N VAL A 248 -7.65 -4.98 2.44
CA VAL A 248 -8.21 -5.04 1.09
C VAL A 248 -9.18 -6.20 0.90
N PHE A 249 -10.03 -6.12 -0.12
CA PHE A 249 -10.86 -7.25 -0.55
C PHE A 249 -10.00 -8.34 -1.19
N THR A 250 -10.36 -9.61 -0.97
CA THR A 250 -9.60 -10.77 -1.51
C THR A 250 -10.11 -11.26 -2.85
N ARG A 251 -11.31 -10.84 -3.27
CA ARG A 251 -11.86 -11.08 -4.61
C ARG A 251 -11.85 -9.79 -5.43
N LYS A 252 -11.58 -9.93 -6.72
CA LYS A 252 -11.52 -8.81 -7.66
C LYS A 252 -12.91 -8.22 -7.89
N GLU A 253 -13.94 -9.07 -7.97
CA GLU A 253 -15.35 -8.68 -8.17
C GLU A 253 -15.85 -7.81 -7.01
N THR A 254 -15.43 -8.11 -5.78
CA THR A 254 -15.74 -7.28 -4.61
C THR A 254 -15.09 -5.90 -4.69
N THR A 255 -13.87 -5.80 -5.24
CA THR A 255 -13.24 -4.51 -5.53
C THR A 255 -14.01 -3.73 -6.61
N ASP A 256 -14.51 -4.41 -7.64
CA ASP A 256 -15.32 -3.77 -8.68
C ASP A 256 -16.66 -3.25 -8.11
N LEU A 257 -17.34 -4.05 -7.29
CA LEU A 257 -18.55 -3.61 -6.58
C LEU A 257 -18.27 -2.41 -5.67
N SER A 258 -17.19 -2.48 -4.88
CA SER A 258 -16.76 -1.37 -4.03
C SER A 258 -16.49 -0.10 -4.84
N TYR A 259 -15.83 -0.22 -6.00
CA TYR A 259 -15.58 0.90 -6.91
C TYR A 259 -16.90 1.54 -7.39
N LEU A 260 -17.87 0.74 -7.84
CA LEU A 260 -19.17 1.25 -8.28
C LEU A 260 -19.96 1.89 -7.14
N ALA A 261 -19.93 1.30 -5.93
CA ALA A 261 -20.57 1.86 -4.75
C ALA A 261 -19.94 3.21 -4.34
N CYS A 262 -18.61 3.29 -4.32
CA CYS A 262 -17.86 4.53 -4.08
C CYS A 262 -18.11 5.56 -5.18
N ALA A 263 -18.22 5.15 -6.45
CA ALA A 263 -18.51 6.06 -7.56
C ALA A 263 -19.90 6.68 -7.42
N ARG A 264 -20.93 5.86 -7.12
CA ARG A 264 -22.27 6.35 -6.82
C ARG A 264 -22.28 7.33 -5.65
N LYS A 265 -21.50 7.07 -4.61
CA LYS A 265 -21.35 7.96 -3.45
C LYS A 265 -20.74 9.31 -3.85
N LEU A 266 -19.65 9.29 -4.63
CA LEU A 266 -19.00 10.50 -5.15
C LEU A 266 -19.91 11.35 -6.03
N LEU A 267 -20.77 10.73 -6.85
CA LEU A 267 -21.77 11.44 -7.65
C LEU A 267 -22.79 12.20 -6.79
N GLY A 268 -23.02 11.77 -5.54
CA GLY A 268 -23.84 12.48 -4.56
C GLY A 268 -23.09 13.56 -3.75
N MET A 269 -21.79 13.72 -3.95
CA MET A 269 -20.90 14.61 -3.16
C MET A 269 -20.34 15.79 -4.00
N THR A 270 -20.97 16.07 -5.16
CA THR A 270 -20.45 17.02 -6.16
C THR A 270 -20.53 18.49 -5.75
N ASP A 271 -21.17 18.80 -4.63
CA ASP A 271 -21.19 20.14 -4.02
C ASP A 271 -19.81 20.57 -3.50
N ARG A 272 -19.01 19.60 -3.03
CA ARG A 272 -17.66 19.80 -2.49
C ARG A 272 -16.57 19.04 -3.24
N ILE A 273 -16.90 17.93 -3.88
CA ILE A 273 -15.91 17.03 -4.49
C ILE A 273 -16.09 16.97 -6.00
N TYR A 274 -15.02 17.23 -6.75
CA TYR A 274 -14.95 16.92 -8.18
C TYR A 274 -14.50 15.46 -8.40
N PRO A 275 -15.38 14.55 -8.85
CA PRO A 275 -15.05 13.12 -8.99
C PRO A 275 -14.21 12.86 -10.23
N GLN A 276 -13.15 12.06 -10.05
CA GLN A 276 -12.26 11.62 -11.13
C GLN A 276 -12.17 10.08 -11.11
N PHE A 277 -12.67 9.42 -12.14
CA PHE A 277 -12.78 7.95 -12.19
C PHE A 277 -11.64 7.35 -13.01
N ALA A 278 -10.59 6.89 -12.32
CA ALA A 278 -9.44 6.25 -12.95
C ALA A 278 -9.65 4.75 -13.13
N THR A 279 -9.83 4.30 -14.38
CA THR A 279 -10.07 2.89 -14.72
C THR A 279 -9.82 2.59 -16.20
N HIS A 280 -9.38 1.36 -16.49
CA HIS A 280 -9.31 0.80 -17.85
C HIS A 280 -10.35 -0.30 -18.08
N ASN A 281 -11.29 -0.49 -17.15
CA ASN A 281 -12.35 -1.47 -17.28
C ASN A 281 -13.56 -0.84 -17.95
N ALA A 282 -13.93 -1.36 -19.13
CA ALA A 282 -15.00 -0.80 -19.95
C ALA A 282 -16.38 -0.87 -19.27
N HIS A 283 -16.69 -1.98 -18.58
CA HIS A 283 -17.92 -2.10 -17.80
C HIS A 283 -17.99 -1.01 -16.73
N THR A 284 -16.90 -0.77 -16.00
CA THR A 284 -16.85 0.30 -14.99
C THR A 284 -17.07 1.68 -15.60
N VAL A 285 -16.47 1.98 -16.75
CA VAL A 285 -16.68 3.26 -17.47
C VAL A 285 -18.15 3.41 -17.87
N ALA A 286 -18.72 2.41 -18.54
CA ALA A 286 -20.09 2.44 -19.01
C ALA A 286 -21.09 2.57 -17.85
N ALA A 287 -20.91 1.81 -16.77
CA ALA A 287 -21.77 1.89 -15.59
C ALA A 287 -21.74 3.29 -14.94
N ILE A 288 -20.57 3.91 -14.84
CA ILE A 288 -20.44 5.25 -14.25
C ILE A 288 -21.01 6.32 -15.16
N ALA A 289 -20.75 6.25 -16.47
CA ALA A 289 -21.35 7.18 -17.44
C ALA A 289 -22.88 7.11 -17.39
N ALA A 290 -23.45 5.88 -17.30
CA ALA A 290 -24.89 5.68 -17.14
C ALA A 290 -25.42 6.21 -15.79
N MET A 291 -24.69 6.03 -14.69
CA MET A 291 -25.07 6.57 -13.38
C MET A 291 -25.01 8.10 -13.31
N ALA A 292 -24.03 8.71 -13.98
CA ALA A 292 -23.77 10.14 -13.91
C ALA A 292 -24.68 10.95 -14.84
N GLY A 293 -24.95 10.44 -16.04
CA GLY A 293 -25.60 11.18 -17.12
C GLY A 293 -24.67 12.23 -17.74
N GLN A 294 -25.00 12.72 -18.93
CA GLN A 294 -24.10 13.53 -19.76
C GLN A 294 -23.71 14.89 -19.13
N ASP A 295 -24.59 15.51 -18.34
CA ASP A 295 -24.36 16.85 -17.77
C ASP A 295 -23.51 16.83 -16.48
N ALA A 296 -23.17 15.65 -15.96
CA ALA A 296 -22.41 15.53 -14.73
C ALA A 296 -20.98 16.08 -14.89
N ARG A 297 -20.56 16.90 -13.92
CA ARG A 297 -19.18 17.42 -13.84
C ARG A 297 -18.24 16.37 -13.25
N ILE A 298 -17.89 15.40 -14.09
CA ILE A 298 -16.94 14.33 -13.77
C ILE A 298 -15.83 14.26 -14.83
N GLU A 299 -14.73 13.58 -14.51
CA GLU A 299 -13.77 13.13 -15.51
C GLU A 299 -13.44 11.66 -15.35
N PHE A 300 -13.13 11.01 -16.46
CA PHE A 300 -12.47 9.72 -16.46
C PHE A 300 -10.96 9.89 -16.56
N GLN A 301 -10.22 8.93 -16.01
CA GLN A 301 -8.78 8.93 -16.13
C GLN A 301 -8.24 7.58 -16.58
N ARG A 302 -7.13 7.62 -17.31
CA ARG A 302 -6.38 6.45 -17.75
C ARG A 302 -4.89 6.67 -17.57
N LEU A 303 -4.13 5.61 -17.79
CA LEU A 303 -2.68 5.68 -17.82
C LEU A 303 -2.19 5.96 -19.23
N HIS A 304 -1.05 6.62 -19.36
CA HIS A 304 -0.35 6.70 -20.63
C HIS A 304 0.06 5.29 -21.11
N GLY A 305 -0.05 5.04 -22.42
CA GLY A 305 0.22 3.74 -23.02
C GLY A 305 -0.81 2.64 -22.76
N MET A 306 -1.92 2.95 -22.06
CA MET A 306 -2.94 1.96 -21.69
C MET A 306 -4.36 2.52 -21.78
N GLY A 307 -5.29 1.71 -22.31
CA GLY A 307 -6.71 2.05 -22.38
C GLY A 307 -7.05 3.18 -23.36
N GLU A 308 -6.20 3.44 -24.35
CA GLU A 308 -6.39 4.48 -25.38
C GLU A 308 -7.70 4.28 -26.14
N ALA A 309 -7.83 3.13 -26.81
CA ALA A 309 -9.03 2.79 -27.58
C ALA A 309 -10.33 2.88 -26.76
N LEU A 310 -10.32 2.38 -25.52
CA LEU A 310 -11.49 2.45 -24.63
C LEU A 310 -11.90 3.91 -24.35
N HIS A 311 -10.92 4.75 -24.02
CA HIS A 311 -11.22 6.13 -23.64
C HIS A 311 -11.54 6.99 -24.85
N ASP A 312 -10.97 6.72 -26.03
CA ASP A 312 -11.32 7.39 -27.28
C ASP A 312 -12.77 7.08 -27.70
N ILE A 313 -13.15 5.80 -27.67
CA ILE A 313 -14.51 5.36 -28.01
C ILE A 313 -15.51 5.94 -27.00
N SER A 314 -15.32 5.69 -25.70
CA SER A 314 -16.28 6.15 -24.68
C SER A 314 -16.42 7.67 -24.65
N ARG A 315 -15.33 8.41 -24.91
CA ARG A 315 -15.38 9.88 -24.99
C ARG A 315 -16.30 10.38 -26.10
N SER A 316 -16.26 9.73 -27.25
CA SER A 316 -17.11 10.10 -28.38
C SER A 316 -18.60 9.86 -28.09
N GLU A 317 -18.92 8.95 -27.15
CA GLU A 317 -20.29 8.57 -26.79
C GLU A 317 -20.85 9.40 -25.62
N ASP A 318 -20.08 9.59 -24.55
CA ASP A 318 -20.58 10.22 -23.31
C ASP A 318 -20.18 11.70 -23.14
N GLY A 319 -19.18 12.19 -23.88
CA GLY A 319 -18.73 13.59 -23.85
C GLY A 319 -17.99 14.06 -22.58
N HIS A 320 -17.77 13.21 -21.57
CA HIS A 320 -17.08 13.61 -20.34
C HIS A 320 -15.59 13.96 -20.56
N ARG A 321 -14.96 14.65 -19.60
CA ARG A 321 -13.52 14.97 -19.68
C ARG A 321 -12.66 13.73 -19.45
N ARG A 322 -11.51 13.66 -20.11
CA ARG A 322 -10.51 12.60 -19.89
C ARG A 322 -9.16 13.18 -19.49
N ARG A 323 -8.54 12.58 -18.48
CA ARG A 323 -7.17 12.89 -18.05
C ARG A 323 -6.26 11.67 -18.14
N ILE A 324 -5.07 11.86 -18.68
CA ILE A 324 -4.05 10.84 -18.82
C ILE A 324 -3.03 11.02 -17.69
N TYR A 325 -2.92 10.03 -16.83
CA TYR A 325 -1.86 9.92 -15.85
C TYR A 325 -0.57 9.50 -16.57
N ALA A 326 0.38 10.42 -16.66
CA ALA A 326 1.52 10.36 -17.55
C ALA A 326 2.83 10.25 -16.76
N PRO A 327 3.51 9.10 -16.80
CA PRO A 327 4.76 8.92 -16.07
C PRO A 327 5.88 9.73 -16.73
N VAL A 328 6.72 10.36 -15.90
CA VAL A 328 7.81 11.23 -16.31
C VAL A 328 9.05 10.89 -15.48
N GLY A 329 10.14 10.52 -16.13
CA GLY A 329 11.40 10.30 -15.43
C GLY A 329 12.40 9.47 -16.22
N VAL A 330 13.58 9.31 -15.62
CA VAL A 330 14.68 8.55 -16.23
C VAL A 330 14.50 7.05 -16.05
N HIS A 331 15.10 6.27 -16.96
CA HIS A 331 14.96 4.81 -17.01
C HIS A 331 15.32 4.08 -15.70
N LYS A 332 16.20 4.64 -14.86
CA LYS A 332 16.58 4.04 -13.58
C LYS A 332 15.40 3.98 -12.59
N ASP A 333 14.60 5.03 -12.54
CA ASP A 333 13.46 5.15 -11.64
C ASP A 333 12.23 4.41 -12.20
N LEU A 334 12.22 4.18 -13.53
CA LEU A 334 11.17 3.44 -14.23
C LEU A 334 11.12 1.94 -13.86
N LEU A 335 12.24 1.27 -13.57
CA LEU A 335 12.25 -0.19 -13.43
C LEU A 335 11.42 -0.69 -12.25
N ALA A 336 11.51 -0.03 -11.09
CA ALA A 336 10.73 -0.38 -9.90
C ALA A 336 9.23 -0.17 -10.14
N TYR A 337 8.90 0.96 -10.77
CA TYR A 337 7.54 1.31 -11.18
C TYR A 337 6.96 0.33 -12.21
N LEU A 338 7.75 -0.06 -13.21
CA LEU A 338 7.31 -0.90 -14.33
C LEU A 338 6.88 -2.29 -13.87
N VAL A 339 7.53 -2.87 -12.86
CA VAL A 339 7.11 -4.17 -12.30
C VAL A 339 5.70 -4.09 -11.73
N ARG A 340 5.41 -3.05 -10.92
CA ARG A 340 4.07 -2.83 -10.35
C ARG A 340 3.03 -2.57 -11.44
N ARG A 341 3.41 -1.77 -12.45
CA ARG A 341 2.56 -1.43 -13.59
C ARG A 341 2.21 -2.63 -14.47
N LEU A 342 3.17 -3.52 -14.69
CA LEU A 342 2.96 -4.76 -15.42
C LEU A 342 2.12 -5.76 -14.62
N LEU A 343 2.27 -5.81 -13.28
CA LEU A 343 1.44 -6.66 -12.42
C LEU A 343 -0.04 -6.24 -12.43
N GLU A 344 -0.29 -4.94 -12.30
CA GLU A 344 -1.65 -4.36 -12.29
C GLU A 344 -2.49 -4.79 -13.52
N ASN A 345 -1.85 -4.91 -14.67
CA ASN A 345 -2.54 -5.14 -15.95
C ASN A 345 -2.26 -6.51 -16.58
N GLY A 346 -1.21 -7.19 -16.14
CA GLY A 346 -0.81 -8.52 -16.61
C GLY A 346 -1.35 -9.66 -15.76
N ALA A 347 -1.97 -9.38 -14.60
CA ALA A 347 -2.66 -10.42 -13.83
C ALA A 347 -3.81 -11.02 -14.63
N ASN A 348 -4.03 -12.35 -14.53
CA ASN A 348 -5.09 -13.07 -15.26
C ASN A 348 -6.49 -12.50 -15.02
N SER A 349 -6.73 -11.93 -13.83
CA SER A 349 -8.00 -11.28 -13.46
C SER A 349 -8.13 -9.83 -13.97
N SER A 350 -7.08 -9.27 -14.56
CA SER A 350 -7.10 -7.91 -15.11
C SER A 350 -7.95 -7.83 -16.36
N PHE A 351 -8.72 -6.75 -16.48
CA PHE A 351 -9.57 -6.50 -17.66
C PHE A 351 -8.74 -6.41 -18.94
N VAL A 352 -7.57 -5.76 -18.88
CA VAL A 352 -6.68 -5.57 -20.04
C VAL A 352 -6.13 -6.92 -20.53
N HIS A 353 -5.87 -7.86 -19.62
CA HIS A 353 -5.49 -9.21 -20.00
C HIS A 353 -6.65 -9.96 -20.65
N ARG A 354 -7.85 -9.91 -20.05
CA ARG A 354 -9.05 -10.62 -20.54
C ARG A 354 -9.52 -10.14 -21.91
N ILE A 355 -9.39 -8.85 -22.25
CA ILE A 355 -9.83 -8.33 -23.56
C ILE A 355 -8.89 -8.75 -24.70
N LEU A 356 -7.63 -9.05 -24.40
CA LEU A 356 -6.67 -9.57 -25.38
C LEU A 356 -6.79 -11.08 -25.58
N ASP A 357 -7.41 -11.77 -24.62
CA ASP A 357 -7.67 -13.21 -24.68
C ASP A 357 -8.92 -13.49 -25.52
N LYS A 358 -8.70 -13.97 -26.76
CA LYS A 358 -9.77 -14.31 -27.71
C LYS A 358 -10.67 -15.47 -27.24
N SER A 359 -10.30 -16.20 -26.18
CA SER A 359 -11.15 -17.25 -25.61
C SER A 359 -12.24 -16.71 -24.68
N VAL A 360 -12.08 -15.47 -24.17
CA VAL A 360 -13.05 -14.83 -23.27
C VAL A 360 -14.14 -14.16 -24.11
N ARG A 361 -15.40 -14.53 -23.87
CA ARG A 361 -16.53 -13.94 -24.59
C ARG A 361 -16.81 -12.50 -24.13
N PRO A 362 -17.24 -11.58 -25.02
CA PRO A 362 -17.57 -10.20 -24.65
C PRO A 362 -18.60 -10.10 -23.52
N GLU A 363 -19.60 -10.99 -23.48
CA GLU A 363 -20.64 -11.01 -22.44
C GLU A 363 -20.06 -11.30 -21.06
N GLU A 364 -18.98 -12.08 -20.98
CA GLU A 364 -18.28 -12.38 -19.71
C GLU A 364 -17.41 -11.21 -19.24
N ILE A 365 -17.00 -10.34 -20.16
CA ILE A 365 -16.27 -9.10 -19.86
C ILE A 365 -17.25 -8.02 -19.41
N ALA A 366 -18.44 -7.99 -20.00
CA ALA A 366 -19.53 -7.06 -19.69
C ALA A 366 -20.43 -7.51 -18.53
N ALA A 367 -20.15 -8.66 -17.89
CA ALA A 367 -20.95 -9.17 -16.78
C ALA A 367 -20.92 -8.22 -15.56
N ASP A 368 -22.07 -8.07 -14.91
CA ASP A 368 -22.20 -7.22 -13.73
C ASP A 368 -21.44 -7.84 -12.53
N PRO A 369 -20.45 -7.14 -11.93
CA PRO A 369 -19.78 -7.61 -10.73
C PRO A 369 -20.71 -7.79 -9.53
N VAL A 370 -21.87 -7.12 -9.47
CA VAL A 370 -22.85 -7.29 -8.38
C VAL A 370 -23.35 -8.73 -8.34
N ASP A 371 -23.75 -9.28 -9.49
CA ASP A 371 -24.22 -10.66 -9.59
C ASP A 371 -23.15 -11.67 -9.19
N ALA A 372 -21.89 -11.40 -9.56
CA ALA A 372 -20.77 -12.25 -9.20
C ALA A 372 -20.51 -12.26 -7.68
N VAL A 373 -20.64 -11.11 -7.02
CA VAL A 373 -20.50 -11.01 -5.55
C VAL A 373 -21.69 -11.65 -4.84
N MET A 374 -22.92 -11.43 -5.30
CA MET A 374 -24.13 -12.01 -4.68
C MET A 374 -24.16 -13.53 -4.73
N ARG A 375 -23.50 -14.14 -5.72
CA ARG A 375 -23.36 -15.61 -5.84
C ARG A 375 -22.14 -16.17 -5.09
N ALA A 376 -21.25 -15.32 -4.58
CA ALA A 376 -20.02 -15.78 -3.96
C ALA A 376 -20.25 -16.23 -2.51
N ASP A 377 -20.04 -17.52 -2.25
CA ASP A 377 -20.03 -18.10 -0.91
C ASP A 377 -18.80 -19.03 -0.75
N PRO A 378 -17.85 -18.75 0.17
CA PRO A 378 -17.76 -17.54 1.00
C PRO A 378 -17.43 -16.29 0.18
N LEU A 379 -17.75 -15.11 0.74
CA LEU A 379 -17.40 -13.82 0.13
C LEU A 379 -15.88 -13.61 0.01
N SER A 380 -15.09 -14.16 0.92
CA SER A 380 -13.62 -14.17 0.81
C SER A 380 -13.15 -15.12 -0.29
N HIS A 381 -11.97 -14.85 -0.86
CA HIS A 381 -11.38 -15.75 -1.86
C HIS A 381 -10.91 -17.06 -1.20
N PRO A 382 -11.38 -18.23 -1.64
CA PRO A 382 -11.14 -19.51 -0.94
C PRO A 382 -9.68 -19.95 -0.96
N ALA A 383 -8.91 -19.55 -1.98
CA ALA A 383 -7.48 -19.86 -2.07
C ALA A 383 -6.57 -18.89 -1.29
N ILE A 384 -7.13 -17.89 -0.61
CA ILE A 384 -6.36 -16.94 0.19
C ILE A 384 -6.69 -17.22 1.65
N ALA A 385 -5.83 -18.00 2.32
CA ALA A 385 -5.97 -18.30 3.75
C ALA A 385 -5.96 -17.02 4.57
N MET A 386 -6.71 -16.96 5.68
CA MET A 386 -6.59 -15.86 6.64
C MET A 386 -5.20 -15.86 7.29
N PRO A 387 -4.68 -14.70 7.78
CA PRO A 387 -3.36 -14.67 8.42
C PRO A 387 -3.20 -15.67 9.58
N CYS A 388 -4.24 -15.90 10.37
CA CYS A 388 -4.27 -16.90 11.46
C CYS A 388 -4.22 -18.37 10.95
N ASP A 389 -4.57 -18.59 9.68
CA ASP A 389 -4.79 -19.91 9.07
C ASP A 389 -3.70 -20.33 8.08
N ILE A 390 -2.67 -19.50 7.85
CA ILE A 390 -1.65 -19.74 6.80
C ILE A 390 -0.87 -21.06 6.98
N TYR A 391 -0.87 -21.64 8.18
CA TYR A 391 -0.21 -22.91 8.51
C TYR A 391 -1.19 -24.05 8.78
N LYS A 392 -2.50 -23.82 8.65
CA LYS A 392 -3.48 -24.90 8.79
C LYS A 392 -3.34 -25.93 7.66
N PRO A 393 -3.67 -27.21 7.90
CA PRO A 393 -4.21 -27.75 9.15
C PRO A 393 -3.14 -28.05 10.22
N LYS A 394 -1.84 -27.87 9.94
CA LYS A 394 -0.75 -28.27 10.86
C LYS A 394 -0.80 -27.52 12.18
N ARG A 395 -0.97 -26.19 12.14
CA ARG A 395 -1.07 -25.34 13.34
C ARG A 395 -1.74 -24.00 13.01
N ALA A 396 -2.20 -23.31 14.05
CA ALA A 396 -2.54 -21.88 13.94
C ALA A 396 -1.27 -21.02 13.87
N ASN A 397 -1.36 -19.88 13.19
CA ASN A 397 -0.32 -18.84 13.21
C ASN A 397 -0.45 -17.97 14.47
N SER A 398 0.64 -17.34 14.91
CA SER A 398 0.63 -16.33 15.98
C SER A 398 -0.12 -15.05 15.56
N ARG A 399 -0.87 -14.46 16.50
CA ARG A 399 -1.51 -13.15 16.33
C ARG A 399 -0.48 -12.02 16.40
N GLY A 400 -0.60 -11.04 15.52
CA GLY A 400 0.12 -9.77 15.63
C GLY A 400 -0.78 -8.56 15.96
N TRP A 401 -0.12 -7.40 16.02
CA TRP A 401 -0.74 -6.11 16.30
C TRP A 401 -0.24 -5.08 15.29
N ASN A 402 -1.14 -4.38 14.61
CA ASN A 402 -0.75 -3.31 13.68
C ASN A 402 -0.47 -2.01 14.45
N LEU A 403 0.80 -1.72 14.71
CA LEU A 403 1.20 -0.48 15.36
C LEU A 403 1.04 0.77 14.48
N ASN A 404 0.75 0.59 13.17
CA ASN A 404 0.44 1.70 12.27
C ASN A 404 -1.05 2.05 12.23
N ASP A 405 -1.92 1.19 12.79
CA ASP A 405 -3.35 1.48 12.97
C ASP A 405 -3.56 2.26 14.28
N PRO A 406 -4.08 3.50 14.24
CA PRO A 406 -4.25 4.30 15.45
C PRO A 406 -5.19 3.68 16.50
N ALA A 407 -6.23 2.97 16.09
CA ALA A 407 -7.21 2.36 16.99
C ALA A 407 -6.63 1.12 17.68
N GLU A 408 -5.91 0.29 16.93
CA GLU A 408 -5.22 -0.87 17.49
C GLU A 408 -4.06 -0.44 18.40
N LEU A 409 -3.29 0.57 17.99
CA LEU A 409 -2.22 1.15 18.80
C LEU A 409 -2.76 1.74 20.11
N ALA A 410 -3.89 2.46 20.06
CA ALA A 410 -4.54 3.01 21.26
C ALA A 410 -5.02 1.90 22.20
N SER A 411 -5.61 0.84 21.65
CA SER A 411 -6.05 -0.33 22.42
C SER A 411 -4.88 -1.04 23.09
N LEU A 412 -3.77 -1.25 22.37
CA LEU A 412 -2.55 -1.83 22.90
C LEU A 412 -1.92 -0.94 23.98
N ASN A 413 -1.87 0.38 23.77
CA ASN A 413 -1.38 1.33 24.78
C ASN A 413 -2.20 1.24 26.07
N ALA A 414 -3.53 1.18 25.95
CA ALA A 414 -4.41 1.03 27.11
C ALA A 414 -4.16 -0.28 27.85
N ALA A 415 -3.96 -1.38 27.12
CA ALA A 415 -3.66 -2.69 27.70
C ALA A 415 -2.26 -2.77 28.36
N MET A 416 -1.27 -2.06 27.83
CA MET A 416 0.09 -2.01 28.39
C MET A 416 0.20 -1.05 29.59
N LYS A 417 -0.70 -0.07 29.71
CA LYS A 417 -0.65 0.98 30.74
C LYS A 417 -0.53 0.45 32.18
N PRO A 418 -1.23 -0.62 32.61
CA PRO A 418 -1.08 -1.17 33.97
C PRO A 418 0.34 -1.64 34.30
N PHE A 419 1.18 -1.87 33.28
CA PHE A 419 2.53 -2.41 33.42
C PHE A 419 3.62 -1.35 33.21
N ALA A 420 3.23 -0.08 33.01
CA ALA A 420 4.17 1.01 32.72
C ALA A 420 5.15 1.25 33.88
N ASP A 421 4.67 1.18 35.12
CA ASP A 421 5.47 1.40 36.34
C ASP A 421 5.55 0.13 37.21
N LYS A 422 5.15 -1.02 36.68
CA LYS A 422 5.20 -2.29 37.42
C LYS A 422 6.65 -2.66 37.73
N VAL A 423 6.91 -3.13 38.95
CA VAL A 423 8.19 -3.72 39.35
C VAL A 423 7.99 -5.22 39.46
N TRP A 424 8.63 -6.00 38.60
CA TRP A 424 8.54 -7.47 38.60
C TRP A 424 9.55 -8.13 39.56
N GLY A 425 9.23 -9.33 40.04
CA GLY A 425 10.09 -10.11 40.94
C GLY A 425 9.89 -9.81 42.43
N ASP A 426 10.70 -10.47 43.26
CA ASP A 426 10.60 -10.41 44.73
C ASP A 426 11.39 -9.23 45.32
N ASP A 427 11.03 -8.79 46.53
CA ASP A 427 11.68 -7.65 47.20
C ASP A 427 13.16 -7.89 47.52
N THR A 428 13.60 -9.16 47.53
CA THR A 428 14.97 -9.57 47.86
C THR A 428 15.76 -9.94 46.60
N GLY A 429 16.58 -9.04 46.07
CA GLY A 429 17.38 -9.32 44.87
C GLY A 429 18.14 -8.10 44.34
N ARG A 430 18.94 -8.30 43.29
CA ARG A 430 19.57 -7.18 42.56
C ARG A 430 18.50 -6.47 41.73
N GLU A 431 18.60 -5.15 41.65
CA GLU A 431 17.69 -4.35 40.82
C GLU A 431 17.95 -4.59 39.33
N LEU A 432 16.87 -4.73 38.57
CA LEU A 432 16.85 -4.71 37.11
C LEU A 432 16.36 -3.33 36.68
N LEU A 433 17.21 -2.64 35.91
CA LEU A 433 16.96 -1.29 35.44
C LEU A 433 16.74 -1.30 33.93
N ASN A 434 15.88 -0.41 33.45
CA ASN A 434 15.63 -0.28 32.03
C ASN A 434 16.90 0.22 31.33
N PRO A 435 17.39 -0.47 30.27
CA PRO A 435 18.63 -0.11 29.60
C PRO A 435 18.55 1.25 28.88
N ALA A 436 17.35 1.68 28.46
CA ALA A 436 17.12 2.97 27.80
C ALA A 436 16.90 4.11 28.80
N ASN A 437 16.48 3.81 30.03
CA ASN A 437 16.30 4.78 31.10
C ASN A 437 16.61 4.17 32.47
N LYS A 438 17.81 4.39 32.99
CA LYS A 438 18.26 3.79 34.26
C LYS A 438 17.49 4.25 35.51
N SER A 439 16.64 5.27 35.40
CA SER A 439 15.72 5.68 36.48
C SER A 439 14.45 4.83 36.55
N ASP A 440 14.11 4.13 35.46
CA ASP A 440 13.01 3.19 35.39
C ASP A 440 13.45 1.83 35.98
N LYS A 441 12.86 1.50 37.13
CA LYS A 441 13.07 0.22 37.83
C LYS A 441 12.11 -0.81 37.27
N VAL A 442 12.66 -1.77 36.53
CA VAL A 442 11.88 -2.83 35.89
C VAL A 442 11.52 -3.90 36.90
N GLY A 443 12.47 -4.32 37.73
CA GLY A 443 12.23 -5.43 38.62
C GLY A 443 13.39 -5.72 39.56
N ARG A 444 13.32 -6.88 40.19
CA ARG A 444 14.38 -7.46 41.01
C ARG A 444 14.54 -8.92 40.64
N VAL A 445 15.79 -9.38 40.66
CA VAL A 445 16.11 -10.78 40.40
C VAL A 445 17.09 -11.29 41.44
N SER A 446 16.81 -12.49 41.94
CA SER A 446 17.71 -13.24 42.82
C SER A 446 18.47 -14.24 41.97
N ASP A 447 19.79 -14.14 41.95
CA ASP A 447 20.62 -15.09 41.21
C ASP A 447 20.66 -16.43 41.97
N ALA A 448 20.47 -17.54 41.27
CA ALA A 448 20.47 -18.88 41.88
C ALA A 448 21.87 -19.27 42.38
N SER A 449 21.96 -19.86 43.58
CA SER A 449 23.20 -20.40 44.08
C SER A 449 23.54 -21.76 43.45
N THR A 450 24.78 -22.22 43.60
CA THR A 450 25.16 -23.58 43.17
C THR A 450 24.33 -24.65 43.88
N ALA A 451 23.95 -24.43 45.15
CA ALA A 451 23.11 -25.36 45.88
C ALA A 451 21.69 -25.42 45.29
N ASP A 452 21.12 -24.27 44.92
CA ASP A 452 19.81 -24.20 44.26
C ASP A 452 19.83 -24.92 42.90
N ALA A 453 20.90 -24.74 42.13
CA ALA A 453 21.07 -25.40 40.84
C ALA A 453 21.16 -26.93 40.98
N LEU A 454 21.92 -27.44 41.97
CA LEU A 454 22.00 -28.88 42.25
C LEU A 454 20.66 -29.44 42.74
N ALA A 455 19.94 -28.68 43.58
CA ALA A 455 18.60 -29.05 44.02
C ALA A 455 17.60 -29.12 42.84
N ALA A 456 17.66 -28.16 41.92
CA ALA A 456 16.83 -28.15 40.71
C ALA A 456 17.09 -29.37 39.80
N ILE A 457 18.36 -29.76 39.62
CA ILE A 457 18.73 -30.98 38.85
C ILE A 457 18.20 -32.25 39.52
N SER A 458 18.34 -32.34 40.85
CA SER A 458 17.83 -33.49 41.60
C SER A 458 16.30 -33.60 41.53
N ALA A 459 15.60 -32.46 41.66
CA ALA A 459 14.15 -32.37 41.54
C ALA A 459 13.67 -32.74 40.13
N SER A 460 14.32 -32.23 39.07
CA SER A 460 13.96 -32.55 37.69
C SER A 460 14.20 -34.02 37.34
N THR A 461 15.31 -34.60 37.82
CA THR A 461 15.61 -36.04 37.67
C THR A 461 14.54 -36.90 38.34
N SER A 462 14.11 -36.52 39.54
CA SER A 462 13.07 -37.24 40.28
C SER A 462 11.69 -37.13 39.61
N ALA A 463 11.40 -36.02 38.91
CA ALA A 463 10.14 -35.80 38.20
C ALA A 463 10.11 -36.40 36.78
N PHE A 464 11.26 -36.87 36.26
CA PHE A 464 11.40 -37.33 34.88
C PHE A 464 10.43 -38.47 34.51
N GLU A 465 10.31 -39.50 35.36
CA GLU A 465 9.40 -40.63 35.14
C GLU A 465 7.95 -40.16 34.97
N LYS A 466 7.49 -39.22 35.80
CA LYS A 466 6.14 -38.66 35.72
C LYS A 466 5.92 -37.86 34.44
N TRP A 467 6.90 -37.05 34.03
CA TRP A 467 6.79 -36.23 32.81
C TRP A 467 6.86 -37.06 31.53
N SER A 468 7.80 -38.02 31.48
CA SER A 468 8.00 -38.88 30.31
C SER A 468 6.83 -39.84 30.08
N ALA A 469 6.10 -40.21 31.15
CA ALA A 469 4.88 -41.01 31.07
C ALA A 469 3.66 -40.29 30.47
N LEU A 470 3.67 -38.94 30.37
CA LEU A 470 2.60 -38.21 29.67
C LEU A 470 2.60 -38.59 28.19
N SER A 471 1.42 -38.68 27.57
CA SER A 471 1.29 -38.85 26.12
C SER A 471 1.84 -37.64 25.35
N MET A 472 2.15 -37.82 24.06
CA MET A 472 2.54 -36.70 23.20
C MET A 472 1.45 -35.62 23.16
N ASP A 473 0.18 -36.04 23.10
CA ASP A 473 -0.97 -35.14 23.05
C ASP A 473 -1.11 -34.29 24.31
N GLU A 474 -0.90 -34.87 25.50
CA GLU A 474 -0.91 -34.11 26.75
C GLU A 474 0.21 -33.07 26.78
N ARG A 475 1.43 -33.42 26.33
CA ARG A 475 2.55 -32.48 26.29
C ARG A 475 2.36 -31.39 25.23
N ALA A 476 1.86 -31.75 24.05
CA ALA A 476 1.47 -30.81 23.00
C ALA A 476 0.37 -29.86 23.50
N GLY A 477 -0.62 -30.37 24.23
CA GLY A 477 -1.69 -29.56 24.83
C GLY A 477 -1.18 -28.54 25.85
N ILE A 478 -0.13 -28.88 26.64
CA ILE A 478 0.52 -27.92 27.54
C ILE A 478 1.18 -26.79 26.74
N LEU A 479 1.95 -27.11 25.70
CA LEU A 479 2.61 -26.14 24.83
C LEU A 479 1.59 -25.20 24.17
N GLU A 480 0.50 -25.75 23.63
CA GLU A 480 -0.57 -24.97 23.00
C GLU A 480 -1.28 -24.07 24.00
N ARG A 481 -1.57 -24.56 25.21
CA ARG A 481 -2.15 -23.74 26.26
C ARG A 481 -1.20 -22.62 26.70
N THR A 482 0.10 -22.86 26.77
CA THR A 482 1.09 -21.80 27.03
C THR A 482 1.09 -20.76 25.91
N ALA A 483 0.95 -21.19 24.65
CA ALA A 483 0.88 -20.28 23.50
C ALA A 483 -0.35 -19.36 23.57
N GLU A 484 -1.51 -19.91 23.95
CA GLU A 484 -2.72 -19.13 24.23
C GLU A 484 -2.50 -18.12 25.35
N LEU A 485 -1.91 -18.54 26.47
CA LEU A 485 -1.62 -17.66 27.60
C LEU A 485 -0.64 -16.53 27.23
N TYR A 486 0.31 -16.77 26.33
CA TYR A 486 1.22 -15.72 25.83
C TYR A 486 0.46 -14.67 25.01
N GLU A 487 -0.48 -15.09 24.16
CA GLU A 487 -1.33 -14.15 23.41
C GLU A 487 -2.33 -13.42 24.33
N GLU A 488 -2.93 -14.11 25.30
CA GLU A 488 -3.84 -13.53 26.30
C GLU A 488 -3.14 -12.46 27.16
N ASN A 489 -1.86 -12.66 27.50
CA ASN A 489 -1.06 -11.78 28.37
C ASN A 489 -0.04 -10.92 27.57
N ALA A 490 -0.21 -10.80 26.26
CA ALA A 490 0.76 -10.17 25.37
C ALA A 490 1.10 -8.72 25.78
N ALA A 491 0.15 -7.95 26.31
CA ALA A 491 0.40 -6.57 26.74
C ALA A 491 1.41 -6.49 27.90
N GLU A 492 1.33 -7.39 28.88
CA GLU A 492 2.31 -7.46 29.98
C GLU A 492 3.67 -7.91 29.46
N LEU A 493 3.69 -8.97 28.66
CA LEU A 493 4.93 -9.53 28.12
C LEU A 493 5.65 -8.53 27.20
N MET A 494 4.92 -7.79 26.38
CA MET A 494 5.48 -6.70 25.58
C MET A 494 6.00 -5.56 26.44
N ALA A 495 5.31 -5.20 27.53
CA ALA A 495 5.78 -4.15 28.44
C ALA A 495 7.09 -4.57 29.10
N LEU A 496 7.20 -5.84 29.52
CA LEU A 496 8.42 -6.41 30.05
C LEU A 496 9.55 -6.44 29.00
N ALA A 497 9.30 -6.93 27.79
CA ALA A 497 10.31 -6.96 26.72
C ALA A 497 10.85 -5.57 26.36
N VAL A 498 9.97 -4.55 26.34
CA VAL A 498 10.37 -3.16 26.10
C VAL A 498 11.18 -2.60 27.26
N ARG A 499 10.73 -2.80 28.51
CA ARG A 499 11.35 -2.20 29.69
C ARG A 499 12.61 -2.93 30.16
N GLU A 500 12.61 -4.25 30.18
CA GLU A 500 13.73 -5.08 30.63
C GLU A 500 14.82 -5.18 29.57
N ALA A 501 14.46 -5.54 28.34
CA ALA A 501 15.42 -5.81 27.26
C ALA A 501 15.66 -4.61 26.34
N GLY A 502 14.95 -3.49 26.53
CA GLY A 502 15.12 -2.29 25.72
C GLY A 502 14.63 -2.43 24.27
N LYS A 503 13.74 -3.40 24.01
CA LYS A 503 13.24 -3.66 22.66
C LYS A 503 12.37 -2.54 22.14
N THR A 504 12.35 -2.35 20.82
CA THR A 504 11.29 -1.54 20.21
C THR A 504 9.96 -2.28 20.32
N ARG A 505 8.86 -1.55 20.18
CA ARG A 505 7.52 -2.18 20.23
C ARG A 505 7.28 -3.16 19.08
N PHE A 506 7.87 -2.90 17.91
CA PHE A 506 7.81 -3.85 16.78
C PHE A 506 8.56 -5.13 17.11
N ASP A 507 9.74 -5.02 17.72
CA ASP A 507 10.52 -6.20 18.13
C ASP A 507 9.83 -6.97 19.26
N ALA A 508 9.16 -6.28 20.19
CA ALA A 508 8.36 -6.93 21.22
C ALA A 508 7.19 -7.71 20.63
N VAL A 509 6.46 -7.15 19.65
CA VAL A 509 5.42 -7.88 18.92
C VAL A 509 6.01 -9.11 18.22
N ALA A 510 7.15 -8.96 17.55
CA ALA A 510 7.81 -10.07 16.85
C ALA A 510 8.26 -11.19 17.82
N GLU A 511 8.81 -10.83 18.98
CA GLU A 511 9.26 -11.80 19.99
C GLU A 511 8.10 -12.59 20.60
N ILE A 512 7.00 -11.94 20.97
CA ILE A 512 5.83 -12.66 21.50
C ILE A 512 5.30 -13.63 20.46
N ARG A 513 5.25 -13.20 19.20
CA ARG A 513 4.84 -14.07 18.09
C ARG A 513 5.76 -15.25 17.88
N GLU A 514 7.07 -15.02 17.91
CA GLU A 514 8.08 -16.09 17.78
C GLU A 514 7.95 -17.13 18.90
N ALA A 515 7.76 -16.69 20.15
CA ALA A 515 7.56 -17.59 21.28
C ALA A 515 6.29 -18.45 21.11
N VAL A 516 5.17 -17.83 20.71
CA VAL A 516 3.91 -18.51 20.41
C VAL A 516 4.07 -19.49 19.25
N ASP A 517 4.78 -19.08 18.19
CA ASP A 517 5.04 -19.92 17.02
C ASP A 517 5.89 -21.14 17.36
N PHE A 518 6.92 -21.00 18.21
CA PHE A 518 7.71 -22.14 18.70
C PHE A 518 6.85 -23.14 19.47
N LEU A 519 6.04 -22.65 20.40
CA LEU A 519 5.15 -23.50 21.21
C LEU A 519 4.17 -24.28 20.31
N ARG A 520 3.50 -23.60 19.39
CA ARG A 520 2.55 -24.23 18.44
C ARG A 520 3.26 -25.14 17.43
N TYR A 521 4.45 -24.78 16.98
CA TYR A 521 5.23 -25.59 16.04
C TYR A 521 5.69 -26.89 16.67
N TYR A 522 6.32 -26.84 17.86
CA TYR A 522 6.79 -28.05 18.52
C TYR A 522 5.63 -28.94 19.00
N ALA A 523 4.49 -28.37 19.38
CA ALA A 523 3.28 -29.13 19.67
C ALA A 523 2.78 -29.89 18.44
N ALA A 524 2.76 -29.23 17.27
CA ALA A 524 2.32 -29.84 16.02
C ALA A 524 3.29 -30.92 15.50
N GLU A 525 4.60 -30.72 15.61
CA GLU A 525 5.60 -31.71 15.19
C GLU A 525 5.73 -32.90 16.16
N ALA A 526 5.26 -32.76 17.41
CA ALA A 526 5.19 -33.85 18.37
C ALA A 526 4.01 -34.82 18.12
N ARG A 527 2.99 -34.37 17.38
CA ARG A 527 1.85 -35.18 16.94
C ARG A 527 2.13 -35.80 15.57
#